data_AF-A0A099KGQ7-F1
#
_entry.id   AF-A0A099KGQ7-F1
#
_cell.length_a   1.000
_cell.length_b   1.000
_cell.length_c   1.000
_cell.angle_alpha   90.00
_cell.angle_beta   90.00
_cell.angle_gamma   90.00
#
_symmetry.space_group_name_H-M   'P 1'
#
loop_
_entity.id
_entity.type
_entity.pdbx_description
1 polymer ?
#
loop_
_entity_poly.entity_id
_entity_poly.type
_entity_poly.pdbx_seq_one_letter_code
_entity_poly.pdbx_strand_id
1 'polypeptide(L)'
;MDLITHVPSLAAMLAEARAIQSDENNALAKYFTIDEDGQGATFNVAKVPVTHSSNGATICLVRGVSRAIIEASSSIKVLGECINGEYVFDSDNDKLIYESIYDTKSRMIDDGEGGKVEFTPPYKIGVFS
;
A
#
# COMPACT_ATOMS: atom_id res chain seq x y z
N MET A 1 12.48 -1.76 -8.65
CA MET A 1 11.97 -2.76 -7.71
C MET A 1 10.60 -2.31 -7.28
N ASP A 2 9.68 -3.28 -7.18
CA ASP A 2 8.29 -3.08 -6.85
C ASP A 2 8.04 -3.85 -5.54
N LEU A 3 7.66 -3.13 -4.49
CA LEU A 3 7.53 -3.66 -3.14
C LEU A 3 6.06 -3.74 -2.77
N ILE A 4 5.63 -4.89 -2.27
CA ILE A 4 4.30 -5.09 -1.70
C ILE A 4 4.37 -4.55 -0.27
N THR A 5 3.61 -3.51 0.02
CA THR A 5 3.68 -2.81 1.31
C THR A 5 2.34 -2.83 2.03
N HIS A 6 2.40 -2.78 3.35
CA HIS A 6 1.25 -2.75 4.24
C HIS A 6 1.39 -1.65 5.30
N VAL A 7 0.35 -0.85 5.45
CA VAL A 7 0.21 0.12 6.55
C VAL A 7 -0.94 -0.34 7.44
N PRO A 8 -0.67 -0.82 8.67
CA PRO A 8 -1.71 -1.34 9.57
C PRO A 8 -2.62 -0.25 10.15
N SER A 9 -2.12 0.99 10.24
CA SER A 9 -2.86 2.11 10.82
C SER A 9 -2.44 3.43 10.17
N LEU A 10 -3.38 4.07 9.48
CA LEU A 10 -3.18 5.41 8.90
C LEU A 10 -2.91 6.46 9.98
N ALA A 11 -3.50 6.32 11.17
CA ALA A 11 -3.26 7.22 12.29
C ALA A 11 -1.83 7.11 12.82
N ALA A 12 -1.28 5.90 12.91
CA ALA A 12 0.12 5.68 13.29
C ALA A 12 1.08 6.26 12.25
N MET A 13 0.79 6.02 10.96
CA MET A 13 1.56 6.59 9.85
C MET A 13 1.57 8.13 9.86
N LEU A 14 0.43 8.76 10.13
CA LEU A 14 0.34 10.21 10.25
C LEU A 14 1.16 10.74 11.43
N ALA A 15 1.10 10.07 12.59
CA ALA A 15 1.87 10.45 13.77
C ALA A 15 3.39 10.34 13.50
N GLU A 16 3.83 9.26 12.86
CA GLU A 16 5.22 9.09 12.45
C GLU A 16 5.65 10.15 11.43
N ALA A 17 4.84 10.41 10.39
CA ALA A 17 5.15 11.39 9.37
C ALA A 17 5.33 12.81 9.96
N ARG A 18 4.52 13.18 10.95
CA ARG A 18 4.67 14.44 11.69
C ARG A 18 5.97 14.48 12.49
N ALA A 19 6.33 13.40 13.17
CA ALA A 19 7.58 13.32 13.93
C ALA A 19 8.80 13.44 13.00
N ILE A 20 8.78 12.73 11.86
CA ILE A 20 9.82 12.79 10.83
C ILE A 20 9.94 14.21 10.26
N GLN A 21 8.83 14.87 9.92
CA GLN A 21 8.83 16.25 9.39
C GLN A 21 9.31 17.29 10.41
N SER A 22 9.18 17.02 11.71
CA SER A 22 9.69 17.90 12.76
C SER A 22 11.20 17.77 13.01
N ASP A 23 11.85 16.75 12.45
CA ASP A 23 13.30 16.53 12.53
C ASP A 23 13.95 16.77 11.17
N GLU A 24 14.54 17.96 11.00
CA GLU A 24 15.18 18.40 9.75
C GLU A 24 16.36 17.52 9.31
N ASN A 25 16.93 16.71 10.22
CA ASN A 25 18.03 15.79 9.90
C ASN A 25 17.54 14.39 9.51
N ASN A 26 16.23 14.13 9.59
CA ASN A 26 15.69 12.82 9.29
C ASN A 26 15.72 12.57 7.77
N ALA A 27 16.45 11.53 7.36
CA ALA A 27 16.58 11.16 5.95
C ALA A 27 15.25 10.81 5.26
N LEU A 28 14.19 10.51 6.03
CA LEU A 28 12.85 10.24 5.53
C LEU A 28 11.99 11.49 5.31
N ALA A 29 12.38 12.66 5.82
CA ALA A 29 11.58 13.88 5.72
C ALA A 29 11.18 14.21 4.28
N LYS A 30 12.10 14.03 3.31
CA LYS A 30 11.83 14.24 1.89
C LYS A 30 10.79 13.28 1.28
N TYR A 31 10.50 12.16 1.93
CA TYR A 31 9.54 11.17 1.45
C TYR A 31 8.17 11.32 2.10
N PHE A 32 7.96 12.26 3.01
CA PHE A 32 6.62 12.52 3.57
C PHE A 32 6.17 13.94 3.24
N THR A 33 4.89 14.08 2.94
CA THR A 33 4.18 15.37 2.95
C THR A 33 2.97 15.24 3.84
N ILE A 34 2.76 16.22 4.71
CA ILE A 34 1.53 16.36 5.49
C ILE A 34 0.59 17.28 4.72
N ASP A 35 -0.68 16.90 4.62
CA ASP A 35 -1.69 17.72 3.94
C ASP A 35 -1.88 19.06 4.68
N GLU A 36 -2.41 20.08 3.98
CA GLU A 36 -2.52 21.44 4.53
C GLU A 36 -3.36 21.53 5.82
N ASP A 37 -4.35 20.65 5.97
CA ASP A 37 -5.20 20.54 7.16
C ASP A 37 -4.59 19.68 8.28
N GLY A 38 -3.43 19.07 8.01
CA GLY A 38 -2.74 18.16 8.91
C GLY A 38 -3.39 16.80 9.07
N GLN A 39 -4.46 16.46 8.35
CA GLN A 39 -5.25 15.24 8.59
C GLN A 39 -4.76 14.03 7.78
N GLY A 40 -3.94 14.27 6.76
CA GLY A 40 -3.36 13.21 5.94
C GLY A 40 -1.84 13.30 5.85
N ALA A 41 -1.24 12.15 5.52
CA ALA A 41 0.17 12.04 5.21
C ALA A 41 0.33 11.26 3.90
N THR A 42 1.09 11.83 2.98
CA THR A 42 1.47 11.18 1.73
C THR A 42 2.92 10.73 1.81
N PHE A 43 3.17 9.45 1.58
CA PHE A 43 4.52 8.95 1.33
C PHE A 43 4.89 9.18 -0.15
N ASN A 44 5.80 10.10 -0.46
CA ASN A 44 6.07 10.65 -1.79
C ASN A 44 6.87 9.71 -2.69
N VAL A 45 6.25 8.60 -3.05
CA VAL A 45 6.79 7.58 -3.94
C VAL A 45 5.73 7.20 -4.97
N ALA A 46 6.13 6.58 -6.07
CA ALA A 46 5.17 6.02 -7.02
C ALA A 46 4.42 4.86 -6.33
N LYS A 47 3.09 5.01 -6.17
CA LYS A 47 2.18 4.08 -5.51
C LYS A 47 1.07 3.67 -6.45
N VAL A 48 0.85 2.39 -6.68
CA VAL A 48 -0.24 1.95 -7.57
C VAL A 48 -0.68 0.50 -7.34
N PRO A 49 -1.98 0.22 -7.17
CA PRO A 49 -3.01 0.97 -6.45
C PRO A 49 -2.87 0.80 -4.92
N VAL A 50 -3.56 1.66 -4.17
CA VAL A 50 -3.76 1.49 -2.72
C VAL A 50 -5.10 0.82 -2.49
N THR A 51 -5.11 -0.34 -1.83
CA THR A 51 -6.36 -0.98 -1.39
C THR A 51 -6.53 -0.76 0.11
N HIS A 52 -7.75 -0.41 0.51
CA HIS A 52 -8.12 -0.19 1.91
C HIS A 52 -9.02 -1.33 2.37
N SER A 53 -8.70 -1.91 3.53
CA SER A 53 -9.63 -2.76 4.26
C SER A 53 -10.60 -1.93 5.09
N SER A 54 -11.68 -2.56 5.56
CA SER A 54 -12.71 -1.92 6.40
C SER A 54 -12.19 -1.42 7.75
N ASN A 55 -11.06 -1.93 8.24
CA ASN A 55 -10.43 -1.51 9.49
C ASN A 55 -9.40 -0.38 9.31
N GLY A 56 -9.23 0.14 8.09
CA GLY A 56 -8.30 1.22 7.77
C GLY A 56 -6.86 0.78 7.49
N ALA A 57 -6.55 -0.52 7.52
CA ALA A 57 -5.27 -1.02 7.03
C ALA A 57 -5.22 -0.95 5.50
N THR A 58 -4.04 -0.65 4.96
CA THR A 58 -3.85 -0.48 3.52
C THR A 58 -2.74 -1.36 2.98
N ILE A 59 -2.90 -1.80 1.74
CA ILE A 59 -1.84 -2.42 0.95
C ILE A 59 -1.58 -1.59 -0.30
N CYS A 60 -0.32 -1.53 -0.72
CA CYS A 60 0.09 -0.78 -1.90
C CYS A 60 1.30 -1.44 -2.55
N LEU A 61 1.39 -1.36 -3.88
CA LEU A 61 2.65 -1.59 -4.59
C LEU A 61 3.43 -0.27 -4.66
N VAL A 62 4.60 -0.24 -4.01
CA VAL A 62 5.52 0.90 -4.05
C VAL A 62 6.60 0.63 -5.09
N ARG A 63 6.81 1.57 -6.02
CA ARG A 63 7.72 1.40 -7.16
C ARG A 63 8.91 2.34 -7.09
N GLY A 64 10.04 1.87 -7.61
CA GLY A 64 11.19 2.72 -7.90
C GLY A 64 11.96 3.20 -6.66
N VAL A 65 11.75 2.56 -5.51
CA VAL A 65 12.41 2.89 -4.24
C VAL A 65 13.03 1.64 -3.64
N SER A 66 14.18 1.79 -2.97
CA SER A 66 14.86 0.68 -2.31
C SER A 66 14.12 0.24 -1.05
N ARG A 67 14.13 -1.06 -0.76
CA ARG A 67 13.54 -1.66 0.44
C ARG A 67 13.99 -0.98 1.74
N ALA A 68 15.29 -0.69 1.87
CA ALA A 68 15.85 -0.01 3.03
C ALA A 68 15.22 1.37 3.33
N ILE A 69 14.75 2.10 2.31
CA ILE A 69 14.06 3.39 2.51
C ILE A 69 12.67 3.16 3.10
N ILE A 70 11.97 2.11 2.64
CA ILE A 70 10.64 1.77 3.14
C ILE A 70 10.72 1.26 4.57
N GLU A 71 11.64 0.33 4.83
CA GLU A 71 11.84 -0.28 6.15
C GLU A 71 12.43 0.67 7.19
N ALA A 72 12.92 1.85 6.78
CA ALA A 72 13.27 2.91 7.71
C ALA A 72 12.03 3.54 8.37
N SER A 73 10.83 3.37 7.79
CA SER A 73 9.56 3.73 8.44
C SER A 73 9.09 2.58 9.33
N SER A 74 8.71 2.92 10.55
CA SER A 74 8.11 2.00 11.52
C SER A 74 6.63 1.69 11.23
N SER A 75 5.95 2.55 10.46
CA SER A 75 4.52 2.37 10.11
C SER A 75 4.29 1.64 8.80
N ILE A 76 5.33 1.41 7.99
CA ILE A 76 5.23 0.72 6.70
C ILE A 76 5.97 -0.61 6.79
N LYS A 77 5.23 -1.71 6.61
CA LYS A 77 5.80 -3.05 6.51
C LYS A 77 5.95 -3.45 5.05
N VAL A 78 7.11 -3.96 4.67
CA VAL A 78 7.29 -4.67 3.40
C VAL A 78 6.86 -6.13 3.59
N LEU A 79 5.97 -6.61 2.73
CA LEU A 79 5.43 -7.97 2.74
C LEU A 79 6.15 -8.89 1.74
N GLY A 80 6.82 -8.31 0.75
CA GLY A 80 7.46 -9.01 -0.35
C GLY A 80 7.66 -8.11 -1.55
N GLU A 81 7.89 -8.75 -2.70
CA GLU A 81 8.29 -8.08 -3.94
C GLU A 81 7.48 -8.57 -5.14
N CYS A 82 7.30 -7.71 -6.13
CA CYS A 82 6.85 -8.10 -7.46
C CYS A 82 8.07 -8.34 -8.36
N ILE A 83 8.33 -9.61 -8.69
CA ILE A 83 9.47 -10.05 -9.50
C ILE A 83 8.93 -10.62 -10.80
N ASN A 84 9.26 -10.00 -11.93
CA ASN A 84 8.79 -10.41 -13.26
C ASN A 84 7.25 -10.57 -13.36
N GLY A 85 6.49 -9.73 -12.66
CA GLY A 85 5.03 -9.80 -12.64
C GLY A 85 4.45 -10.82 -11.65
N GLU A 86 5.29 -11.51 -10.88
CA GLU A 86 4.87 -12.46 -9.83
C GLU A 86 5.06 -11.86 -8.43
N TYR A 87 4.09 -12.14 -7.53
CA TYR A 87 4.17 -11.71 -6.14
C TYR A 87 4.91 -12.77 -5.33
N VAL A 88 6.06 -12.37 -4.80
CA VAL A 88 6.91 -13.21 -3.96
C VAL A 88 6.88 -12.61 -2.55
N PHE A 89 6.14 -13.26 -1.66
CA PHE A 89 6.04 -12.85 -0.26
C PHE A 89 7.26 -13.32 0.54
N ASP A 90 7.68 -12.52 1.51
CA ASP A 90 8.81 -12.86 2.38
C ASP A 90 8.49 -14.04 3.31
N SER A 91 7.20 -14.25 3.63
CA SER A 91 6.71 -15.38 4.41
C SER A 91 5.23 -15.69 4.15
N ASP A 92 4.78 -16.89 4.58
CA ASP A 92 3.37 -17.26 4.56
C ASP A 92 2.50 -16.30 5.39
N ASN A 93 3.05 -15.76 6.48
CA ASN A 93 2.34 -14.79 7.30
C ASN A 93 2.14 -13.46 6.56
N ASP A 94 3.12 -13.03 5.76
CA ASP A 94 3.00 -11.80 4.97
C ASP A 94 1.99 -11.95 3.83
N LYS A 95 1.92 -13.15 3.24
CA LYS A 95 0.85 -13.52 2.32
C LYS A 95 -0.52 -13.47 2.99
N LEU A 96 -0.68 -14.00 4.21
CA LEU A 96 -1.94 -13.94 4.95
C LEU A 96 -2.38 -12.50 5.25
N ILE A 97 -1.43 -11.61 5.59
CA ILE A 97 -1.73 -10.18 5.78
C ILE A 97 -2.29 -9.58 4.49
N TYR A 98 -1.63 -9.84 3.35
CA TYR A 98 -2.10 -9.37 2.05
C TYR A 98 -3.52 -9.85 1.75
N GLU A 99 -3.77 -11.15 1.89
CA GLU A 99 -5.07 -11.78 1.59
C GLU A 99 -6.18 -11.34 2.53
N SER A 100 -5.85 -10.94 3.77
CA SER A 100 -6.83 -10.40 4.71
C SER A 100 -7.34 -9.00 4.32
N ILE A 101 -6.57 -8.27 3.52
CA ILE A 101 -6.88 -6.90 3.10
C ILE A 101 -7.40 -6.86 1.67
N TYR A 102 -6.81 -7.66 0.78
CA TYR A 102 -7.16 -7.66 -0.63
C TYR A 102 -8.35 -8.59 -0.92
N ASP A 103 -9.53 -7.99 -1.08
CA ASP A 103 -10.74 -8.75 -1.40
C ASP A 103 -10.75 -9.19 -2.87
N THR A 104 -10.59 -10.50 -3.07
CA THR A 104 -10.63 -11.18 -4.37
C THR A 104 -11.96 -11.89 -4.64
N LYS A 105 -12.97 -11.69 -3.79
CA LYS A 105 -14.27 -12.33 -3.96
C LYS A 105 -15.00 -11.78 -5.19
N SER A 106 -15.65 -12.67 -5.92
CA SER A 106 -16.54 -12.33 -7.03
C SER A 106 -17.66 -11.42 -6.55
N ARG A 107 -18.00 -10.41 -7.36
CA ARG A 107 -19.10 -9.49 -7.11
C ARG A 107 -19.76 -9.08 -8.42
N MET A 108 -21.07 -8.82 -8.35
CA MET A 108 -21.80 -8.27 -9.48
C MET A 108 -21.49 -6.78 -9.59
N ILE A 109 -21.03 -6.35 -10.76
CA ILE A 109 -20.84 -4.93 -11.09
C ILE A 109 -21.80 -4.53 -12.22
N ASP A 110 -22.16 -3.26 -12.25
CA ASP A 110 -22.91 -2.67 -13.38
C ASP A 110 -22.02 -2.72 -14.63
N ASP A 111 -22.57 -3.22 -15.74
CA ASP A 111 -21.86 -3.31 -17.01
C ASP A 111 -21.87 -1.99 -17.80
N GLY A 112 -22.56 -0.96 -17.31
CA GLY A 112 -22.70 0.33 -17.97
C GLY A 112 -23.83 0.38 -19.00
N GLU A 113 -24.51 -0.74 -19.24
CA GLU A 113 -25.66 -0.86 -20.15
C GLU A 113 -26.96 -1.19 -19.39
N GLY A 114 -26.93 -1.13 -18.05
CA GLY A 114 -28.07 -1.42 -17.17
C GLY A 114 -28.21 -2.92 -16.83
N GLY A 115 -27.25 -3.75 -17.24
CA GLY A 115 -27.12 -5.13 -16.82
C GLY A 115 -26.18 -5.28 -15.61
N LYS A 116 -25.94 -6.53 -15.22
CA LYS A 116 -24.97 -6.87 -14.19
C LYS A 116 -24.08 -8.00 -14.68
N VAL A 117 -22.77 -7.82 -14.54
CA VAL A 117 -21.77 -8.85 -14.86
C VAL A 117 -21.03 -9.29 -13.60
N GLU A 118 -20.70 -10.58 -13.52
CA GLU A 118 -19.85 -11.10 -12.46
C GLU A 118 -18.40 -10.67 -12.71
N PHE A 119 -17.80 -10.01 -11.73
CA PHE A 119 -16.41 -9.58 -11.77
C PHE A 119 -15.64 -10.15 -10.57
N THR A 120 -14.52 -10.79 -10.86
CA THR A 120 -13.58 -11.29 -9.84
C THR A 120 -12.31 -10.43 -9.90
N PRO A 121 -11.97 -9.67 -8.85
CA PRO A 121 -10.73 -8.91 -8.82
C PRO A 121 -9.49 -9.81 -8.98
N PRO A 122 -8.49 -9.43 -9.79
CA PRO A 122 -7.29 -10.23 -10.00
C PRO A 122 -6.43 -10.24 -8.74
N TYR A 123 -5.79 -11.36 -8.37
CA TYR A 123 -5.01 -11.46 -7.13
C TYR A 123 -3.90 -10.41 -6.98
N LYS A 124 -3.38 -9.83 -8.07
CA LYS A 124 -2.23 -8.92 -8.07
C LYS A 124 -2.68 -7.48 -8.28
N ILE A 125 -2.26 -6.57 -7.41
CA ILE A 125 -2.51 -5.13 -7.55
C ILE A 125 -1.51 -4.47 -8.53
N GLY A 126 -2.01 -3.61 -9.41
CA GLY A 126 -1.15 -2.76 -10.27
C GLY A 126 -0.35 -3.50 -11.35
N VAL A 127 -0.66 -4.77 -11.60
CA VAL A 127 -0.09 -5.56 -12.70
C VAL A 127 -1.08 -5.54 -13.86
N PHE A 128 -0.63 -5.11 -15.03
CA PHE A 128 -1.36 -5.27 -16.28
C PHE A 128 -0.94 -6.61 -16.89
N SER A 129 -1.90 -7.51 -17.07
CA SER A 129 -1.74 -8.82 -17.72
C SER A 129 -2.61 -8.92 -18.95
#